data_AF-A0A9P7G7D5-F1
#
_entry.id   AF-A0A9P7G7D5-F1
#
_cell.length_a   1.000
_cell.length_b   1.000
_cell.length_c   1.000
_cell.angle_alpha   90.00
_cell.angle_beta   90.00
_cell.angle_gamma   90.00
#
_symmetry.space_group_name_H-M   'P 1'
#
loop_
_entity.id
_entity.type
_entity.pdbx_description
1 polymer ?
#
loop_
_entity_poly.entity_id
_entity_poly.type
_entity_poly.pdbx_seq_one_letter_code
_entity_poly.pdbx_strand_id
1 'polypeptide(L)'
;MALTPSIAKIIKQRGSQLRGEAKTKLAPLVETMYGFGSGHRRVTIAVNRALAEDLKSQKTYVYKTFVDDICQGIYQHPAIQKGVNKLWFSNTQDEGVAYTDMFNPLPIPAIALILTTVGDNKAIFMSLSLFLLLD
;
A
#
# COMPACT_ATOMS: atom_id res chain seq x y z
N MET A 1 28.14 13.28 -6.42
CA MET A 1 28.31 12.40 -5.25
C MET A 1 28.27 10.97 -5.75
N ALA A 2 29.38 10.24 -5.75
CA ALA A 2 29.43 8.90 -6.34
C ALA A 2 28.78 7.87 -5.42
N LEU A 3 27.91 7.02 -5.97
CA LEU A 3 27.23 5.97 -5.23
C LEU A 3 28.24 4.85 -4.92
N THR A 4 28.81 4.84 -3.72
CA THR A 4 29.74 3.78 -3.32
C THR A 4 28.99 2.45 -3.13
N PRO A 5 29.65 1.29 -3.31
CA PRO A 5 29.03 -0.02 -3.10
C PRO A 5 28.39 -0.18 -1.71
N SER A 6 29.00 0.42 -0.68
CA SER A 6 28.49 0.41 0.70
C SER A 6 27.19 1.20 0.85
N ILE A 7 27.11 2.40 0.26
CA ILE A 7 25.89 3.22 0.25
C ILE A 7 24.78 2.49 -0.53
N ALA A 8 25.12 1.92 -1.70
CA ALA A 8 24.17 1.15 -2.50
C ALA A 8 23.61 -0.06 -1.73
N LYS A 9 24.45 -0.76 -0.96
CA LYS A 9 24.03 -1.88 -0.09
C LYS A 9 23.04 -1.42 0.98
N ILE A 10 23.33 -0.31 1.66
CA ILE A 10 22.45 0.25 2.70
C ILE A 10 21.10 0.67 2.11
N ILE A 11 21.11 1.36 0.96
CA ILE A 11 19.88 1.79 0.28
C ILE A 11 19.02 0.58 -0.12
N LYS A 12 19.63 -0.48 -0.70
CA LYS A 12 18.90 -1.69 -1.08
C LYS A 12 18.28 -2.39 0.13
N GLN A 13 19.03 -2.53 1.22
CA GLN A 13 18.55 -3.17 2.45
C GLN A 13 17.38 -2.38 3.06
N ARG A 14 17.54 -1.07 3.24
CA ARG A 14 16.49 -0.20 3.78
C ARG A 14 15.25 -0.14 2.87
N GLY A 15 15.45 -0.10 1.54
CA GLY A 15 14.34 -0.15 0.59
C GLY A 15 13.52 -1.44 0.68
N SER A 16 14.16 -2.59 0.93
CA SER A 16 13.44 -3.85 1.16
C SER A 16 12.67 -3.86 2.48
N GLN A 17 13.26 -3.30 3.54
CA GLN A 17 12.61 -3.17 4.85
C GLN A 17 11.37 -2.28 4.75
N LEU A 18 11.49 -1.10 4.13
CA LEU A 18 10.40 -0.15 3.98
C LEU A 18 9.23 -0.72 3.16
N ARG A 19 9.51 -1.47 2.08
CA ARG A 19 8.44 -2.17 1.32
C ARG A 19 7.73 -3.23 2.17
N GLY A 20 8.49 -4.00 2.95
CA GLY A 20 7.93 -5.01 3.84
C GLY A 20 7.04 -4.38 4.92
N GLU A 21 7.50 -3.30 5.53
CA GLU A 21 6.75 -2.53 6.51
C GLU A 21 5.48 -1.92 5.91
N ALA A 22 5.58 -1.28 4.74
CA ALA A 22 4.43 -0.73 4.02
C ALA A 22 3.38 -1.81 3.75
N LYS A 23 3.78 -2.98 3.28
CA LYS A 23 2.85 -4.09 3.06
C LYS A 23 2.14 -4.48 4.35
N THR A 24 2.87 -4.64 5.45
CA THR A 24 2.30 -5.04 6.75
C THR A 24 1.32 -4.00 7.30
N LYS A 25 1.69 -2.71 7.25
CA LYS A 25 0.86 -1.61 7.79
C LYS A 25 -0.35 -1.29 6.91
N LEU A 26 -0.21 -1.42 5.58
CA LEU A 26 -1.27 -1.10 4.61
C LEU A 26 -2.26 -2.25 4.39
N ALA A 27 -1.86 -3.51 4.57
CA ALA A 27 -2.75 -4.67 4.41
C ALA A 27 -4.13 -4.52 5.07
N PRO A 28 -4.23 -4.23 6.38
CA PRO A 28 -5.53 -4.09 7.03
C PRO A 28 -6.32 -2.85 6.57
N LEU A 29 -5.63 -1.81 6.10
CA LEU A 29 -6.27 -0.61 5.54
C LEU A 29 -6.91 -0.93 4.20
N VAL A 30 -6.19 -1.64 3.31
CA VAL A 30 -6.72 -2.08 2.02
C VAL A 30 -7.92 -3.00 2.24
N GLU A 31 -7.82 -3.95 3.16
CA GLU A 31 -8.92 -4.86 3.50
C GLU A 31 -10.19 -4.10 3.88
N THR A 32 -10.07 -3.19 4.85
CA THR A 32 -11.21 -2.43 5.38
C THR A 32 -11.76 -1.43 4.38
N MET A 33 -10.90 -0.69 3.68
CA MET A 33 -11.31 0.45 2.87
C MET A 33 -11.89 0.09 1.50
N TYR A 34 -11.47 -1.04 0.95
CA TYR A 34 -12.00 -1.53 -0.32
C TYR A 34 -13.01 -2.66 -0.15
N GLY A 35 -13.25 -3.13 1.08
CA GLY A 35 -14.30 -4.10 1.38
C GLY A 35 -13.91 -5.56 1.11
N PHE A 36 -12.64 -5.92 1.29
CA PHE A 36 -12.24 -7.33 1.22
C PHE A 36 -12.82 -8.12 2.37
N GLY A 37 -13.32 -9.32 2.06
CA GLY A 37 -13.79 -10.24 3.09
C GLY A 37 -12.63 -10.94 3.77
N SER A 38 -12.71 -11.08 5.09
CA SER A 38 -11.85 -11.98 5.86
C SER A 38 -12.37 -13.42 5.77
N GLY A 39 -11.50 -14.35 5.39
CA GLY A 39 -11.85 -15.77 5.39
C GLY A 39 -11.19 -16.60 4.29
N HIS A 40 -11.19 -17.92 4.50
CA HIS A 40 -10.51 -18.90 3.65
C HIS A 40 -11.46 -19.69 2.74
N ARG A 41 -12.75 -19.34 2.74
CA ARG A 41 -13.74 -20.02 1.90
C ARG A 41 -13.45 -19.74 0.42
N ARG A 42 -13.55 -20.77 -0.42
CA ARG A 42 -13.32 -20.64 -1.89
C ARG A 42 -14.16 -19.51 -2.51
N VAL A 43 -15.40 -19.35 -2.03
CA VAL A 43 -16.31 -18.26 -2.46
C VAL A 43 -15.74 -16.88 -2.08
N THR A 44 -15.30 -16.69 -0.84
CA THR A 44 -14.68 -15.44 -0.38
C THR A 44 -13.41 -15.11 -1.17
N ILE A 45 -12.58 -16.12 -1.45
CA ILE A 45 -11.37 -15.96 -2.27
C ILE A 45 -11.74 -15.52 -3.70
N ALA A 46 -12.78 -16.11 -4.30
CA ALA A 46 -13.22 -15.73 -5.65
C ALA A 46 -13.76 -14.29 -5.70
N VAL A 47 -14.57 -13.88 -4.72
CA VAL A 47 -15.08 -12.51 -4.60
C VAL A 47 -13.94 -11.50 -4.43
N ASN A 48 -13.00 -11.77 -3.51
CA ASN A 48 -11.84 -10.90 -3.29
C ASN A 48 -10.96 -10.80 -4.54
N ARG A 49 -10.81 -11.89 -5.32
CA ARG A 49 -10.08 -11.85 -6.60
C ARG A 49 -10.80 -10.99 -7.64
N ALA A 50 -12.11 -11.14 -7.80
CA ALA A 50 -12.88 -10.32 -8.73
C ALA A 50 -12.77 -8.83 -8.40
N LEU A 51 -12.93 -8.49 -7.11
CA LEU A 51 -12.75 -7.12 -6.61
C LEU A 51 -11.33 -6.60 -6.87
N ALA A 52 -10.30 -7.44 -6.76
CA ALA A 52 -8.92 -7.07 -7.09
C ALA A 52 -8.74 -6.65 -8.53
N GLU A 53 -9.27 -7.44 -9.44
CA GLU A 53 -9.14 -7.20 -10.87
C GLU A 53 -9.92 -5.95 -11.27
N ASP A 54 -11.09 -5.73 -10.69
CA ASP A 54 -11.89 -4.53 -10.92
C ASP A 54 -11.16 -3.25 -10.48
N LEU A 55 -10.67 -3.22 -9.23
CA LEU A 55 -9.90 -2.09 -8.70
C LEU A 55 -8.66 -1.79 -9.54
N LYS A 56 -7.97 -2.82 -10.05
CA LYS A 56 -6.76 -2.66 -10.88
C LYS A 56 -7.07 -2.20 -12.29
N SER A 57 -8.08 -2.79 -12.92
CA SER A 57 -8.48 -2.50 -14.31
C SER A 57 -8.84 -1.03 -14.47
N GLN A 58 -9.68 -0.53 -13.57
CA GLN A 58 -10.15 0.85 -13.60
C GLN A 58 -9.28 1.83 -12.80
N LYS A 59 -8.25 1.32 -12.09
CA LYS A 59 -7.40 2.09 -11.14
C LYS A 59 -8.21 2.89 -10.11
N THR A 60 -9.39 2.40 -9.73
CA THR A 60 -10.33 3.14 -8.86
C THR A 60 -9.75 3.45 -7.49
N TYR A 61 -8.79 2.64 -7.03
CA TYR A 61 -8.07 2.80 -5.77
C TYR A 61 -7.27 4.10 -5.62
N VAL A 62 -7.08 4.87 -6.70
CA VAL A 62 -6.38 6.17 -6.62
C VAL A 62 -7.34 7.34 -6.38
N TYR A 63 -8.62 7.21 -6.70
CA TYR A 63 -9.56 8.32 -6.70
C TYR A 63 -10.22 8.52 -5.33
N LYS A 64 -10.53 9.77 -4.98
CA LYS A 64 -11.31 10.08 -3.76
C LYS A 64 -12.73 9.54 -3.84
N THR A 65 -13.32 9.62 -5.02
CA THR A 65 -14.68 9.16 -5.30
C THR A 65 -14.69 8.49 -6.67
N PHE A 66 -15.28 7.31 -6.70
CA PHE A 66 -15.57 6.54 -7.90
C PHE A 66 -16.99 5.97 -7.77
N VAL A 67 -17.96 6.65 -8.37
CA VAL A 67 -19.38 6.28 -8.36
C VAL A 67 -19.89 6.48 -9.78
N ASP A 68 -20.51 5.45 -10.36
CA ASP A 68 -21.09 5.50 -11.70
C ASP A 68 -20.15 6.10 -12.77
N ASP A 69 -18.89 5.63 -12.80
CA ASP A 69 -17.82 6.09 -13.69
C ASP A 69 -17.37 7.56 -13.51
N ILE A 70 -17.86 8.26 -12.49
CA ILE A 70 -17.39 9.60 -12.14
C ILE A 70 -16.14 9.49 -11.27
N CYS A 71 -14.98 9.74 -11.88
CA CYS A 71 -13.67 9.80 -11.23
C CYS A 71 -13.36 11.22 -10.72
N GLN A 72 -13.23 11.41 -9.40
CA GLN A 72 -12.79 12.69 -8.82
C GLN A 72 -11.63 12.53 -7.84
N GLY A 73 -10.75 13.53 -7.81
CA GLY A 73 -9.64 13.60 -6.85
C GLY A 73 -8.63 12.46 -7.03
N ILE A 74 -7.92 12.45 -8.16
CA ILE A 74 -6.83 11.49 -8.40
C ILE A 74 -5.76 11.61 -7.30
N TYR A 75 -5.31 10.48 -6.77
CA TYR A 75 -4.39 10.36 -5.63
C TYR A 75 -4.92 10.91 -4.29
N GLN A 76 -6.22 11.10 -4.16
CA GLN A 76 -6.86 11.58 -2.93
C GLN A 76 -7.74 10.52 -2.26
N HIS A 77 -7.61 9.24 -2.65
CA HIS A 77 -8.28 8.17 -1.94
C HIS A 77 -7.89 8.18 -0.45
N PRO A 78 -8.83 8.08 0.51
CA PRO A 78 -8.50 8.23 1.93
C PRO A 78 -7.52 7.16 2.47
N ALA A 79 -7.35 6.05 1.75
CA ALA A 79 -6.32 5.04 2.07
C ALA A 79 -4.91 5.59 1.95
N ILE A 80 -4.68 6.57 1.07
CA ILE A 80 -3.37 7.19 0.87
C ILE A 80 -2.99 7.96 2.13
N GLN A 81 -3.86 8.87 2.61
CA GLN A 81 -3.59 9.64 3.84
C GLN A 81 -3.47 8.73 5.07
N LYS A 82 -4.37 7.75 5.23
CA LYS A 82 -4.28 6.77 6.33
C LYS A 82 -2.99 5.95 6.25
N GLY A 83 -2.55 5.63 5.03
CA GLY A 83 -1.30 4.95 4.77
C GLY A 83 -0.09 5.78 5.17
N VAL A 84 -0.06 7.06 4.77
CA VAL A 84 0.99 8.03 5.16
C VAL A 84 1.08 8.10 6.68
N ASN A 85 -0.06 8.28 7.35
CA ASN A 85 -0.10 8.39 8.80
C ASN A 85 0.42 7.12 9.48
N LYS A 86 0.03 5.94 9.01
CA LYS A 86 0.54 4.68 9.59
C LYS A 86 2.02 4.44 9.32
N LEU A 87 2.51 4.83 8.15
CA LEU A 87 3.88 4.54 7.75
C LEU A 87 4.88 5.46 8.43
N TRP A 88 4.61 6.77 8.45
CA TRP A 88 5.62 7.76 8.82
C TRP A 88 5.21 8.70 9.96
N PHE A 89 3.97 8.61 10.47
CA PHE A 89 3.45 9.54 11.48
C PHE A 89 2.60 8.84 12.56
N SER A 90 2.85 7.56 12.84
CA SER A 90 2.12 6.82 13.87
C SER A 90 2.61 7.18 15.28
N ASN A 91 3.90 7.51 15.41
CA ASN A 91 4.58 7.71 16.68
C ASN A 91 5.50 8.94 16.59
N THR A 92 5.88 9.52 17.73
CA THR A 92 6.79 10.69 17.77
C THR A 92 8.22 10.37 17.30
N GLN A 93 8.57 9.09 17.19
CA GLN A 93 9.88 8.61 16.75
C GLN A 93 9.91 8.21 15.27
N ASP A 94 8.76 8.28 14.57
CA ASP A 94 8.68 7.89 13.17
C ASP A 94 9.37 8.94 12.28
N GLU A 95 9.79 8.52 11.09
CA GLU A 95 10.62 9.32 10.20
C GLU A 95 9.92 10.61 9.75
N GLY A 96 8.60 10.58 9.56
CA GLY A 96 7.83 11.76 9.19
C GLY A 96 7.82 12.82 10.28
N VAL A 97 7.88 12.43 11.54
CA VAL A 97 7.97 13.36 12.68
C VAL A 97 9.40 13.84 12.85
N ALA A 98 10.37 12.91 12.89
CA ALA A 98 11.78 13.22 13.10
C ALA A 98 12.38 14.07 11.96
N TYR A 99 11.89 13.92 10.74
CA TYR A 99 12.39 14.59 9.54
C TYR A 99 11.28 15.38 8.82
N THR A 100 10.51 16.16 9.59
CA THR A 100 9.34 16.91 9.07
C THR A 100 9.65 17.71 7.79
N ASP A 101 10.82 18.35 7.70
CA ASP A 101 11.23 19.13 6.52
C ASP A 101 11.36 18.29 5.23
N MET A 102 11.63 16.99 5.36
CA MET A 102 11.67 16.06 4.21
C MET A 102 10.29 15.55 3.80
N PHE A 103 9.29 15.70 4.67
CA PHE A 103 7.91 15.26 4.46
C PHE A 103 6.93 16.42 4.26
N ASN A 104 7.41 17.68 4.24
CA ASN A 104 6.60 18.86 4.01
C ASN A 104 7.16 19.71 2.86
N PRO A 105 6.58 19.63 1.64
CA PRO A 105 5.42 18.82 1.26
C PRO A 105 5.76 17.33 1.16
N LEU A 106 4.74 16.46 1.22
CA LEU A 106 4.93 15.01 1.17
C LEU A 106 5.66 14.60 -0.12
N PRO A 107 6.78 13.85 -0.05
CA PRO A 107 7.58 13.54 -1.22
C PRO A 107 6.82 12.61 -2.16
N ILE A 108 6.92 12.87 -3.46
CA ILE A 108 6.31 12.03 -4.51
C ILE A 108 6.69 10.54 -4.36
N PRO A 109 7.95 10.18 -4.04
CA PRO A 109 8.32 8.79 -3.74
C PRO A 109 7.51 8.13 -2.62
N ALA A 110 7.07 8.87 -1.59
CA ALA A 110 6.26 8.31 -0.50
C ALA A 110 4.84 7.98 -0.98
N ILE A 111 4.25 8.87 -1.79
CA ILE A 111 2.95 8.62 -2.43
C ILE A 111 3.06 7.41 -3.37
N ALA A 112 4.10 7.38 -4.21
CA ALA A 112 4.36 6.29 -5.13
C ALA A 112 4.52 4.96 -4.39
N LEU A 113 5.25 4.92 -3.27
CA LEU A 113 5.39 3.71 -2.45
C LEU A 113 4.04 3.18 -1.96
N ILE A 114 3.16 4.06 -1.46
CA ILE A 114 1.83 3.63 -1.02
C ILE A 114 1.04 3.08 -2.19
N LEU A 115 0.97 3.81 -3.30
CA LEU A 115 0.21 3.41 -4.49
C LEU A 115 0.72 2.09 -5.08
N THR A 116 2.03 1.94 -5.22
CA THR A 116 2.68 0.69 -5.62
C THR A 116 2.35 -0.42 -4.64
N THR A 117 2.40 -0.17 -3.32
CA THR A 117 2.08 -1.21 -2.33
C THR A 117 0.61 -1.61 -2.37
N VAL A 118 -0.31 -0.71 -2.69
CA VAL A 118 -1.73 -1.01 -2.86
C VAL A 118 -1.97 -1.74 -4.20
N GLY A 119 -1.34 -1.29 -5.29
CA GLY A 119 -1.53 -1.82 -6.64
C GLY A 119 -0.81 -3.15 -6.93
N ASP A 120 0.44 -3.31 -6.46
CA ASP A 120 1.28 -4.49 -6.73
C ASP A 120 0.90 -5.71 -5.89
N ASN A 121 0.10 -5.54 -4.85
CA ASN A 121 -0.07 -6.58 -3.87
C ASN A 121 -0.99 -7.72 -4.35
N LYS A 122 -0.45 -8.63 -5.14
CA LYS A 122 -0.96 -10.01 -5.14
C LYS A 122 -1.02 -10.57 -3.71
N ALA A 123 -0.13 -10.14 -2.80
CA ALA A 123 -0.02 -10.71 -1.48
C ALA A 123 -0.85 -10.04 -0.37
N ILE A 124 -1.36 -8.81 -0.50
CA ILE A 124 -2.45 -8.31 0.39
C ILE A 124 -3.77 -8.95 -0.04
N PHE A 125 -3.97 -9.15 -1.34
CA PHE A 125 -5.13 -9.83 -1.90
C PHE A 125 -5.11 -11.37 -1.74
N MET A 126 -3.94 -11.97 -1.52
CA MET A 126 -3.74 -13.41 -1.31
C MET A 126 -3.15 -13.75 0.06
N SER A 127 -3.14 -12.82 1.04
CA SER A 127 -2.67 -13.07 2.41
C SER A 127 -3.53 -14.09 3.20
N LEU A 128 -4.46 -14.77 2.55
CA LEU A 128 -5.20 -15.91 3.10
C LEU A 128 -5.08 -17.17 2.22
N SER A 129 -4.13 -17.25 1.28
CA SER A 129 -3.98 -18.41 0.39
C SER A 129 -2.58 -19.02 0.31
N LEU A 130 -1.53 -18.40 0.87
CA LEU A 130 -0.18 -18.97 0.78
C LEU A 130 0.15 -20.02 1.87
N PHE A 131 -0.76 -20.26 2.82
CA PHE A 131 -0.60 -21.32 3.83
C PHE A 131 -1.33 -22.63 3.52
N LEU A 132 -2.02 -22.74 2.37
CA LEU A 132 -2.84 -23.92 2.03
C LEU A 132 -2.64 -24.47 0.60
N LEU A 133 -1.55 -24.11 -0.08
CA LEU A 133 -1.21 -24.71 -1.38
C LEU A 133 0.28 -25.08 -1.45
N LEU A 134 0.77 -25.70 -0.37
CA LEU A 134 1.80 -26.73 -0.43
C LEU A 134 1.13 -27.99 0.11
N ASP A 135 0.35 -28.62 -0.75
CA ASP A 135 0.03 -30.06 -0.86
C ASP A 135 -0.91 -30.25 -2.06
#